data_AF-D3L7C7-F1
#
_entry.id   AF-D3L7C7-F1
#
_cell.length_a   1.000
_cell.length_b   1.000
_cell.length_c   1.000
_cell.angle_alpha   90.00
_cell.angle_beta   90.00
_cell.angle_gamma   90.00
#
_symmetry.space_group_name_H-M   'P 1'
#
loop_
_entity.id
_entity.type
_entity.pdbx_description
1 polymer ?
#
loop_
_entity_poly.entity_id
_entity_poly.type
_entity_poly.pdbx_seq_one_letter_code
_entity_poly.pdbx_strand_id
1 'polypeptide(L)'
;MDKNTVNQAGIVFQKLRKQRHLSTKKLAKGILSVSSVNKFETGKTKLSFFKLGSLLKRMDISLDDYYEQIESETLSDSYNHFLNKIEPIYQGNDLLTLKAIAKEETSKNNEEFINLIKTASLISFIKKIDSNYLVEDMIVKKISQYLMSVEYWNSFELVILKNCLIILTCPMIKVLAKELIYLSAQLNDRNRSDNFLSAITNMVDILYRREDYQSAKELLFCLEKISLNQDQLVIKFKISFMRNLLTLTNQKAKRANRQLIKSLRSIDSNYLASSYESYMDKYMVPDNS
;
A
#
# COMPACT_ATOMS: atom_id res chain seq x y z
N MET A 1 -3.45 25.40 -3.66
CA MET A 1 -2.26 25.76 -4.45
C MET A 1 -1.84 27.18 -4.13
N ASP A 2 -0.67 27.30 -3.50
CA ASP A 2 -0.03 28.59 -3.27
C ASP A 2 0.48 29.19 -4.61
N LYS A 3 1.06 30.39 -4.55
CA LYS A 3 1.55 31.08 -5.75
C LYS A 3 2.74 30.34 -6.40
N ASN A 4 3.51 29.59 -5.63
CA ASN A 4 4.68 28.86 -6.10
C ASN A 4 4.26 27.61 -6.90
N THR A 5 3.26 26.85 -6.41
CA THR A 5 2.72 25.68 -7.13
C THR A 5 2.11 26.08 -8.48
N VAL A 6 1.40 27.22 -8.53
CA VAL A 6 0.79 27.70 -9.79
C VAL A 6 1.85 28.07 -10.82
N ASN A 7 2.96 28.68 -10.38
CA ASN A 7 4.06 29.02 -11.26
C ASN A 7 4.78 27.76 -11.75
N GLN A 8 5.07 26.82 -10.85
CA GLN A 8 5.67 25.53 -11.18
C GLN A 8 4.80 24.75 -12.19
N ALA A 9 3.48 24.75 -12.00
CA ALA A 9 2.54 24.13 -12.94
C ALA A 9 2.69 24.69 -14.36
N GLY A 10 2.73 26.02 -14.50
CA GLY A 10 2.92 26.67 -15.79
C GLY A 10 4.27 26.30 -16.45
N ILE A 11 5.35 26.29 -15.68
CA ILE A 11 6.70 25.96 -16.14
C ILE A 11 6.79 24.51 -16.63
N VAL A 12 6.28 23.56 -15.84
CA VAL A 12 6.22 22.13 -16.19
C VAL A 12 5.39 21.92 -17.45
N PHE A 13 4.21 22.54 -17.52
CA PHE A 13 3.34 22.46 -18.70
C PHE A 13 4.04 22.95 -19.97
N GLN A 14 4.74 24.10 -19.88
CA GLN A 14 5.49 24.63 -21.01
C GLN A 14 6.60 23.69 -21.45
N LYS A 15 7.34 23.12 -20.50
CA LYS A 15 8.42 22.15 -20.77
C LYS A 15 7.88 20.95 -21.54
N LEU A 16 6.79 20.34 -21.05
CA LEU A 16 6.14 19.20 -21.66
C LEU A 16 5.62 19.51 -23.08
N ARG A 17 4.97 20.66 -23.27
CA ARG A 17 4.52 21.10 -24.60
C ARG A 17 5.70 21.22 -25.58
N LYS A 18 6.79 21.83 -25.15
CA LYS A 18 8.00 22.01 -25.98
C LYS A 18 8.66 20.68 -26.33
N GLN A 19 8.72 19.73 -25.39
CA GLN A 19 9.20 18.36 -25.64
C GLN A 19 8.37 17.62 -26.69
N ARG A 20 7.06 17.88 -26.74
CA ARG A 20 6.17 17.35 -27.79
C ARG A 20 6.23 18.16 -29.11
N HIS A 21 7.10 19.16 -29.21
CA HIS A 21 7.23 20.05 -30.37
C HIS A 21 5.90 20.73 -30.79
N LEU A 22 5.00 20.98 -29.84
CA LEU A 22 3.70 21.59 -30.10
C LEU A 22 3.76 23.11 -29.96
N SER A 23 3.31 23.85 -30.98
CA SER A 23 3.12 25.29 -30.85
C SER A 23 1.90 25.60 -29.97
N THR A 24 1.93 26.73 -29.26
CA THR A 24 0.79 27.20 -28.46
C THR A 24 -0.49 27.30 -29.29
N LYS A 25 -0.39 27.76 -30.55
CA LYS A 25 -1.52 27.84 -31.50
C LYS A 25 -2.14 26.47 -31.78
N LYS A 26 -1.30 25.45 -32.06
CA LYS A 26 -1.76 24.09 -32.31
C LYS A 26 -2.39 23.48 -31.07
N LEU A 27 -1.77 23.68 -29.91
CA LEU A 27 -2.26 23.15 -28.64
C LEU A 27 -3.58 23.82 -28.21
N ALA A 28 -3.74 25.13 -28.40
CA ALA A 28 -4.90 25.88 -27.93
C ALA A 28 -6.17 25.69 -28.79
N LYS A 29 -6.02 25.29 -30.06
CA LYS A 29 -7.10 25.25 -31.07
C LYS A 29 -8.38 24.56 -30.57
N GLY A 30 -9.49 25.29 -30.50
CA GLY A 30 -10.78 24.74 -30.08
C GLY A 30 -10.91 24.41 -28.59
N ILE A 31 -9.97 24.84 -27.74
CA ILE A 31 -10.04 24.66 -26.27
C ILE A 31 -9.99 26.02 -25.56
N LEU A 32 -8.99 26.86 -25.88
CA LEU A 32 -8.84 28.22 -25.33
C LEU A 32 -8.03 29.13 -26.28
N SER A 33 -7.90 30.41 -25.94
CA SER A 33 -7.07 31.35 -26.69
C SER A 33 -5.56 31.06 -26.50
N VAL A 34 -4.75 31.41 -27.49
CA VAL A 34 -3.28 31.34 -27.41
C VAL A 34 -2.75 32.18 -26.24
N SER A 35 -3.35 33.35 -26.02
CA SER A 35 -3.02 34.24 -24.90
C SER A 35 -3.26 33.57 -23.55
N SER A 36 -4.36 32.82 -23.40
CA SER A 36 -4.67 32.08 -22.17
C SER A 36 -3.65 30.98 -21.88
N VAL A 37 -3.19 30.24 -22.89
CA VAL A 37 -2.13 29.22 -22.70
C VAL A 37 -0.82 29.89 -22.29
N ASN A 38 -0.41 30.96 -22.98
CA ASN A 38 0.84 31.67 -22.65
C ASN A 38 0.81 32.27 -21.23
N LYS A 39 -0.33 32.83 -20.80
CA LYS A 39 -0.51 33.33 -19.44
C LYS A 39 -0.46 32.21 -18.40
N PHE A 40 -1.02 31.04 -18.70
CA PHE A 40 -0.89 29.87 -17.83
C PHE A 40 0.56 29.38 -17.72
N GLU A 41 1.25 29.23 -18.86
CA GLU A 41 2.66 28.80 -18.91
C GLU A 41 3.63 29.72 -18.15
N THR A 42 3.24 30.98 -17.96
CA THR A 42 4.03 31.99 -17.21
C THR A 42 3.50 32.22 -15.79
N GLY A 43 2.61 31.36 -15.29
CA GLY A 43 2.08 31.45 -13.93
C GLY A 43 1.13 32.63 -13.68
N LYS A 44 0.73 33.38 -14.73
CA LYS A 44 -0.10 34.60 -14.61
C LYS A 44 -1.59 34.31 -14.47
N THR A 45 -2.04 33.11 -14.86
CA THR A 45 -3.44 32.69 -14.77
C THR A 45 -3.53 31.22 -14.43
N LYS A 46 -4.62 30.79 -13.78
CA LYS A 46 -4.97 29.38 -13.59
C LYS A 46 -5.83 28.88 -14.77
N LEU A 47 -5.81 27.58 -15.03
CA LEU A 47 -6.75 26.92 -15.94
C LEU A 47 -7.80 26.15 -15.13
N SER A 48 -9.01 26.04 -15.67
CA SER A 48 -10.01 25.12 -15.12
C SER A 48 -9.58 23.67 -15.41
N PHE A 49 -10.02 22.74 -14.55
CA PHE A 49 -9.69 21.32 -14.64
C PHE A 49 -9.96 20.74 -16.05
N PHE A 50 -11.16 20.92 -16.61
CA PHE A 50 -11.50 20.40 -17.94
C PHE A 50 -10.64 20.99 -19.07
N LYS A 51 -10.22 22.26 -18.95
CA LYS A 51 -9.33 22.89 -19.93
C LYS A 51 -7.92 22.31 -19.84
N LEU A 52 -7.39 22.15 -18.62
CA LEU A 52 -6.10 21.51 -18.39
C LEU A 52 -6.11 20.07 -18.92
N GLY A 53 -7.09 19.25 -18.52
CA GLY A 53 -7.23 17.86 -18.97
C GLY A 53 -7.33 17.74 -20.49
N SER A 54 -8.07 18.64 -21.16
CA SER A 54 -8.17 18.65 -22.62
C SER A 54 -6.83 18.97 -23.31
N LEU A 55 -6.04 19.87 -22.73
CA LEU A 55 -4.72 20.21 -23.25
C LEU A 55 -3.70 19.09 -23.01
N LEU A 56 -3.67 18.50 -21.81
CA LEU A 56 -2.80 17.36 -21.48
C LEU A 56 -3.10 16.16 -22.37
N LYS A 57 -4.39 15.84 -22.58
CA LYS A 57 -4.82 14.81 -23.54
C LYS A 57 -4.29 15.06 -24.95
N ARG A 58 -4.25 16.32 -25.40
CA ARG A 58 -3.69 16.68 -26.71
C ARG A 58 -2.16 16.54 -26.78
N MET A 59 -1.48 16.58 -25.65
CA MET A 59 -0.04 16.32 -25.54
C MET A 59 0.29 14.83 -25.32
N ASP A 60 -0.74 13.98 -25.20
CA ASP A 60 -0.63 12.59 -24.80
C ASP A 60 0.16 12.46 -23.48
N ILE A 61 -0.34 13.17 -22.46
CA ILE A 61 0.20 13.21 -21.10
C ILE A 61 -0.98 12.96 -20.15
N SER A 62 -0.80 12.03 -19.22
CA SER A 62 -1.82 11.74 -18.21
C SER A 62 -1.91 12.90 -17.21
N LEU A 63 -3.04 13.00 -16.50
CA LEU A 63 -3.16 13.99 -15.42
C LEU A 63 -2.17 13.67 -14.29
N ASP A 64 -1.95 12.39 -14.00
CA ASP A 64 -1.10 11.91 -12.93
C ASP A 64 0.38 12.24 -13.20
N ASP A 65 0.91 11.92 -14.39
CA ASP A 65 2.30 12.21 -14.79
C ASP A 65 2.62 13.71 -14.75
N TYR A 66 1.61 14.53 -15.05
CA TYR A 66 1.71 15.98 -14.99
C TYR A 66 1.73 16.46 -13.53
N TYR A 67 0.84 15.91 -12.70
CA TYR A 67 0.69 16.29 -11.31
C TYR A 67 1.93 15.94 -10.47
N GLU A 68 2.51 14.75 -10.70
CA GLU A 68 3.75 14.29 -10.06
C GLU A 68 4.94 15.25 -10.26
N GLN A 69 4.95 16.03 -11.34
CA GLN A 69 6.03 16.98 -11.64
C GLN A 69 5.84 18.36 -10.99
N ILE A 70 4.67 18.62 -10.39
CA ILE A 70 4.25 19.97 -9.95
C ILE A 70 4.05 20.05 -8.46
N GLU A 71 3.39 19.03 -7.89
CA GLU A 71 3.03 19.08 -6.48
C GLU A 71 4.18 18.63 -5.57
N SER A 72 4.28 19.32 -4.43
CA SER A 72 5.09 18.94 -3.29
C SER A 72 4.36 17.91 -2.43
N GLU A 73 5.06 16.83 -2.10
CA GLU A 73 4.78 15.81 -1.08
C GLU A 73 3.35 15.79 -0.51
N THR A 74 2.49 14.92 -1.07
CA THR A 74 1.16 14.63 -0.51
C THR A 74 1.29 13.99 0.89
N LEU A 75 0.17 13.86 1.62
CA LEU A 75 0.13 13.09 2.86
C LEU A 75 0.63 11.64 2.66
N SER A 76 0.24 11.02 1.54
CA SER A 76 0.70 9.71 1.13
C SER A 76 2.21 9.71 0.89
N ASP A 77 2.74 10.73 0.21
CA ASP A 77 4.19 10.84 -0.04
C ASP A 77 4.97 11.04 1.25
N SER A 78 4.49 11.89 2.16
CA SER A 78 5.12 12.10 3.47
C SER A 78 5.15 10.82 4.31
N TYR A 79 4.05 10.06 4.26
CA TYR A 79 3.99 8.77 4.94
C TYR A 79 4.89 7.73 4.26
N ASN A 80 4.93 7.67 2.94
CA ASN A 80 5.82 6.76 2.20
C ASN A 80 7.29 7.12 2.39
N HIS A 81 7.66 8.40 2.40
CA HIS A 81 9.02 8.87 2.69
C HIS A 81 9.44 8.45 4.10
N PHE A 82 8.53 8.61 5.07
CA PHE A 82 8.73 8.10 6.42
C PHE A 82 8.94 6.58 6.43
N LEU A 83 8.07 5.79 5.79
CA LEU A 83 8.21 4.34 5.72
C LEU A 83 9.54 3.92 5.07
N ASN A 84 9.96 4.58 3.99
CA ASN A 84 11.23 4.34 3.31
C ASN A 84 12.44 4.60 4.21
N LYS A 85 12.34 5.56 5.15
CA LYS A 85 13.37 5.81 6.17
C LYS A 85 13.39 4.71 7.24
N ILE A 86 12.24 4.14 7.60
CA ILE A 86 12.10 3.13 8.66
C ILE A 86 12.43 1.71 8.16
N GLU A 87 12.06 1.38 6.92
CA GLU A 87 12.23 0.06 6.33
C GLU A 87 13.66 -0.53 6.49
N PRO A 88 14.76 0.19 6.17
CA PRO A 88 16.11 -0.36 6.35
C PRO A 88 16.46 -0.64 7.81
N ILE A 89 15.93 0.15 8.76
CA ILE A 89 16.15 -0.03 10.21
C ILE A 89 15.41 -1.30 10.67
N TYR A 90 14.17 -1.48 10.22
CA TYR A 90 13.38 -2.68 10.47
C TYR A 90 14.03 -3.93 9.87
N GLN A 91 14.49 -3.87 8.62
CA GLN A 91 15.19 -4.98 7.96
C GLN A 91 16.52 -5.33 8.65
N GLY A 92 17.20 -4.32 9.21
CA GLY A 92 18.40 -4.50 10.05
C GLY A 92 18.11 -5.07 11.44
N ASN A 93 16.84 -5.29 11.81
CA ASN A 93 16.40 -5.69 13.16
C ASN A 93 16.89 -4.74 14.27
N ASP A 94 17.07 -3.45 13.97
CA ASP A 94 17.54 -2.46 14.95
C ASP A 94 16.39 -1.94 15.82
N LEU A 95 16.04 -2.74 16.83
CA LEU A 95 14.95 -2.48 17.76
C LEU A 95 15.17 -1.22 18.61
N LEU A 96 16.41 -0.92 18.98
CA LEU A 96 16.74 0.23 19.83
C LEU A 96 16.46 1.53 19.09
N THR A 97 16.91 1.63 17.84
CA THR A 97 16.65 2.79 16.99
C THR A 97 15.16 2.95 16.72
N LEU A 98 14.42 1.86 16.44
CA LEU A 98 12.97 1.93 16.25
C LEU A 98 12.24 2.45 17.50
N LYS A 99 12.60 1.96 18.70
CA LYS A 99 12.01 2.43 19.97
C LYS A 99 12.35 3.90 20.25
N ALA A 100 13.55 4.34 19.92
CA ALA A 100 13.95 5.74 20.07
C ALA A 100 13.12 6.67 19.14
N ILE A 101 12.98 6.30 17.86
CA ILE A 101 12.16 7.06 16.90
C ILE A 101 10.69 7.07 17.36
N ALA A 102 10.15 5.94 17.80
CA ALA A 102 8.76 5.88 18.30
C ALA A 102 8.53 6.84 19.47
N LYS A 103 9.48 6.97 20.39
CA LYS A 103 9.41 7.90 21.51
C LYS A 103 9.48 9.37 21.07
N GLU A 104 10.30 9.67 20.07
CA GLU A 104 10.38 11.02 19.50
C GLU A 104 9.06 11.39 18.82
N GLU A 105 8.52 10.50 17.98
CA GLU A 105 7.27 10.73 17.24
C GLU A 105 6.05 10.87 18.16
N THR A 106 5.96 10.09 19.25
CA THR A 106 4.86 10.24 20.23
C THR A 106 4.96 11.54 21.04
N SER A 107 6.18 12.08 21.22
CA SER A 107 6.39 13.34 21.93
C SER A 107 6.07 14.59 21.11
N LYS A 108 5.94 14.45 19.77
CA LYS A 108 5.49 15.52 18.88
C LYS A 108 3.99 15.73 19.08
N ASN A 109 3.67 16.54 20.07
CA ASN A 109 2.35 16.73 20.68
C ASN A 109 1.34 17.52 19.79
N ASN A 110 1.27 17.19 18.50
CA ASN A 110 0.26 17.72 17.58
C ASN A 110 -0.68 16.57 17.21
N GLU A 111 -1.98 16.76 17.43
CA GLU A 111 -3.10 15.86 17.11
C GLU A 111 -3.29 15.62 15.60
N GLU A 112 -2.21 15.64 14.83
CA GLU A 112 -2.24 15.49 13.40
C GLU A 112 -2.35 14.00 13.03
N PHE A 113 -3.31 13.68 12.16
CA PHE A 113 -3.57 12.32 11.71
C PHE A 113 -2.31 11.61 11.16
N ILE A 114 -1.40 12.36 10.54
CA ILE A 114 -0.11 11.84 10.06
C ILE A 114 0.75 11.23 11.18
N ASN A 115 0.74 11.83 12.37
CA ASN A 115 1.52 11.34 13.51
C ASN A 115 0.92 10.04 14.05
N LEU A 116 -0.41 9.92 14.04
CA LEU A 116 -1.10 8.68 14.42
C LEU A 116 -0.66 7.53 13.52
N ILE A 117 -0.70 7.69 12.19
CA ILE A 117 -0.35 6.61 11.25
C ILE A 117 1.14 6.26 11.30
N LYS A 118 2.03 7.26 11.47
CA LYS A 118 3.48 7.04 11.66
C LYS A 118 3.77 6.27 12.95
N THR A 119 3.17 6.70 14.05
CA THR A 119 3.29 6.05 15.37
C THR A 119 2.76 4.61 15.35
N ALA A 120 1.55 4.40 14.83
CA ALA A 120 0.95 3.08 14.73
C ALA A 120 1.79 2.13 13.87
N SER A 121 2.40 2.63 12.80
CA SER A 121 3.30 1.86 11.94
C SER A 121 4.60 1.49 12.66
N LEU A 122 5.23 2.44 13.36
CA LEU A 122 6.43 2.17 14.17
C LEU A 122 6.18 1.12 15.25
N ILE A 123 5.08 1.27 16.00
CA ILE A 123 4.70 0.29 17.01
C ILE A 123 4.47 -1.08 16.37
N SER A 124 3.90 -1.11 15.17
CA SER A 124 3.71 -2.35 14.41
C SER A 124 5.04 -3.00 13.99
N PHE A 125 6.02 -2.22 13.53
CA PHE A 125 7.37 -2.73 13.24
C PHE A 125 8.06 -3.25 14.50
N ILE A 126 7.98 -2.51 15.60
CA ILE A 126 8.50 -2.94 16.90
C ILE A 126 7.85 -4.25 17.33
N LYS A 127 6.52 -4.37 17.27
CA LYS A 127 5.76 -5.58 17.64
C LYS A 127 6.08 -6.79 16.76
N LYS A 128 6.47 -6.58 15.50
CA LYS A 128 6.91 -7.66 14.59
C LYS A 128 8.25 -8.26 15.04
N ILE A 129 9.17 -7.43 15.53
CA ILE A 129 10.49 -7.86 16.05
C ILE A 129 10.35 -8.39 17.49
N ASP A 130 9.70 -7.62 18.35
CA ASP A 130 9.48 -7.88 19.77
C ASP A 130 7.99 -8.19 20.00
N SER A 131 7.65 -9.48 19.92
CA SER A 131 6.25 -9.94 20.07
C SER A 131 5.67 -9.64 21.45
N ASN A 132 6.49 -9.37 22.46
CA ASN A 132 6.06 -9.06 23.83
C ASN A 132 5.86 -7.56 24.06
N TYR A 133 6.20 -6.71 23.08
CA TYR A 133 6.01 -5.27 23.18
C TYR A 133 4.53 -4.91 23.47
N LEU A 134 4.30 -4.12 24.52
CA LEU A 134 2.96 -3.69 24.90
C LEU A 134 2.53 -2.51 24.01
N VAL A 135 1.37 -2.65 23.39
CA VAL A 135 0.79 -1.63 22.51
C VAL A 135 -0.27 -0.89 23.30
N GLU A 136 -0.24 0.44 23.28
CA GLU A 136 -1.26 1.25 23.93
C GLU A 136 -2.61 1.09 23.22
N ASP A 137 -3.65 0.71 23.97
CA ASP A 137 -5.01 0.48 23.47
C ASP A 137 -5.57 1.72 22.76
N MET A 138 -5.19 2.93 23.19
CA MET A 138 -5.63 4.18 22.59
C MET A 138 -5.18 4.29 21.12
N ILE A 139 -3.96 3.86 20.79
CA ILE A 139 -3.44 3.88 19.42
C ILE A 139 -4.21 2.88 18.56
N VAL A 140 -4.40 1.65 19.06
CA VAL A 140 -5.17 0.60 18.37
C VAL A 140 -6.60 1.07 18.11
N LYS A 141 -7.24 1.71 19.09
CA LYS A 141 -8.59 2.25 18.95
C LYS A 141 -8.66 3.35 17.91
N LYS A 142 -7.77 4.35 17.96
CA LYS A 142 -7.74 5.47 17.00
C LYS A 142 -7.53 4.98 15.57
N ILE A 143 -6.56 4.10 15.33
CA ILE A 143 -6.30 3.59 13.98
C ILE A 143 -7.44 2.70 13.47
N SER A 144 -8.03 1.89 14.35
CA SER A 144 -9.19 1.06 13.99
C SER A 144 -10.41 1.91 13.66
N GLN A 145 -10.70 2.95 14.44
CA GLN A 145 -11.80 3.88 14.18
C GLN A 145 -11.62 4.59 12.83
N TYR A 146 -10.41 5.05 12.52
CA TYR A 146 -10.11 5.64 11.23
C TYR A 146 -10.39 4.65 10.09
N LEU A 147 -9.76 3.46 10.10
CA LEU A 147 -9.93 2.48 9.02
C LEU A 147 -11.40 2.06 8.82
N MET A 148 -12.18 2.00 9.91
CA MET A 148 -13.61 1.69 9.85
C MET A 148 -14.48 2.85 9.37
N SER A 149 -13.99 4.09 9.46
CA SER A 149 -14.74 5.28 9.04
C SER A 149 -14.60 5.60 7.55
N VAL A 150 -13.63 4.99 6.86
CA VAL A 150 -13.38 5.25 5.44
C VAL A 150 -14.33 4.42 4.57
N GLU A 151 -15.18 5.10 3.81
CA GLU A 151 -16.11 4.48 2.85
C GLU A 151 -15.42 4.01 1.57
N TYR A 152 -14.44 4.78 1.07
CA TYR A 152 -13.73 4.50 -0.18
C TYR A 152 -12.24 4.35 0.06
N TRP A 153 -11.74 3.13 -0.07
CA TRP A 153 -10.34 2.81 0.14
C TRP A 153 -9.53 3.02 -1.13
N ASN A 154 -8.44 3.77 -1.03
CA ASN A 154 -7.43 3.86 -2.08
C ASN A 154 -6.10 3.25 -1.61
N SER A 155 -5.04 3.43 -2.39
CA SER A 155 -3.71 2.92 -2.05
C SER A 155 -3.21 3.38 -0.67
N PHE A 156 -3.55 4.59 -0.25
CA PHE A 156 -3.15 5.17 1.03
C PHE A 156 -3.69 4.36 2.23
N GLU A 157 -5.00 4.11 2.29
CA GLU A 157 -5.59 3.30 3.36
C GLU A 157 -5.08 1.87 3.36
N LEU A 158 -4.85 1.28 2.17
CA LEU A 158 -4.30 -0.07 2.05
C LEU A 158 -2.87 -0.17 2.60
N VAL A 159 -2.03 0.86 2.38
CA VAL A 159 -0.67 0.91 2.95
C VAL A 159 -0.73 1.04 4.47
N ILE A 160 -1.58 1.92 4.99
CA ILE A 160 -1.78 2.08 6.45
C ILE A 160 -2.22 0.76 7.07
N LEU A 161 -3.26 0.12 6.51
CA LEU A 161 -3.75 -1.17 6.97
C LEU A 161 -2.65 -2.23 7.00
N LYS A 162 -1.90 -2.40 5.89
CA LYS A 162 -0.85 -3.41 5.80
C LYS A 162 0.25 -3.21 6.84
N ASN A 163 0.61 -1.96 7.13
CA ASN A 163 1.64 -1.65 8.12
C ASN A 163 1.13 -1.79 9.55
N CYS A 164 -0.13 -1.47 9.80
CA CYS A 164 -0.76 -1.53 11.12
C CYS A 164 -1.41 -2.89 11.46
N LEU A 165 -1.46 -3.83 10.51
CA LEU A 165 -2.27 -5.04 10.64
C LEU A 165 -1.94 -5.89 11.90
N ILE A 166 -0.67 -5.96 12.27
CA ILE A 166 -0.17 -6.75 13.42
C ILE A 166 -0.71 -6.25 14.77
N ILE A 167 -1.10 -4.97 14.88
CA ILE A 167 -1.65 -4.38 16.11
C ILE A 167 -3.18 -4.37 16.15
N LEU A 168 -3.86 -4.61 15.03
CA LEU A 168 -5.32 -4.70 14.97
C LEU A 168 -5.81 -6.00 15.63
N THR A 169 -6.99 -5.99 16.23
CA THR A 169 -7.59 -7.19 16.84
C THR A 169 -8.16 -8.15 15.78
N CYS A 170 -8.26 -9.45 16.07
CA CYS A 170 -8.86 -10.40 15.13
C CYS A 170 -10.30 -10.02 14.72
N PRO A 171 -11.20 -9.58 15.62
CA PRO A 171 -12.52 -9.10 15.23
C PRO A 171 -12.46 -7.95 14.22
N MET A 172 -11.57 -6.98 14.43
CA MET A 172 -11.39 -5.84 13.52
C MET A 172 -10.90 -6.28 12.15
N ILE A 173 -9.90 -7.16 12.10
CA ILE A 173 -9.38 -7.73 10.85
C ILE A 173 -10.49 -8.41 10.06
N LYS A 174 -11.37 -9.16 10.74
CA LYS A 174 -12.48 -9.88 10.09
C LYS A 174 -13.53 -8.94 9.51
N VAL A 175 -13.84 -7.83 10.19
CA VAL A 175 -14.76 -6.81 9.68
C VAL A 175 -14.14 -6.12 8.45
N LEU A 176 -12.90 -5.65 8.56
CA LEU A 176 -12.18 -5.00 7.46
C LEU A 176 -12.02 -5.94 6.25
N ALA A 177 -11.77 -7.23 6.48
CA ALA A 177 -11.66 -8.23 5.43
C ALA A 177 -12.97 -8.36 4.62
N LYS A 178 -14.12 -8.39 5.30
CA LYS A 178 -15.43 -8.46 4.65
C LYS A 178 -15.69 -7.20 3.81
N GLU A 179 -15.39 -6.03 4.36
CA GLU A 179 -15.57 -4.75 3.68
C GLU A 179 -14.70 -4.69 2.42
N LEU A 180 -13.42 -5.03 2.55
CA LEU A 180 -12.52 -5.12 1.41
C LEU A 180 -13.10 -6.08 0.36
N ILE A 181 -13.43 -7.32 0.70
CA ILE A 181 -13.96 -8.30 -0.28
C ILE A 181 -15.17 -7.71 -1.02
N TYR A 182 -16.09 -7.07 -0.30
CA TYR A 182 -17.27 -6.42 -0.87
C TYR A 182 -16.88 -5.32 -1.88
N LEU A 183 -16.00 -4.40 -1.49
CA LEU A 183 -15.49 -3.35 -2.37
C LEU A 183 -14.79 -3.94 -3.62
N SER A 184 -14.03 -5.01 -3.44
CA SER A 184 -13.29 -5.68 -4.53
C SER A 184 -14.19 -6.28 -5.60
N ALA A 185 -15.40 -6.70 -5.22
CA ALA A 185 -16.38 -7.28 -6.13
C ALA A 185 -17.03 -6.19 -7.01
N GLN A 186 -17.01 -4.93 -6.56
CA GLN A 186 -17.56 -3.79 -7.32
C GLN A 186 -16.53 -3.17 -8.28
N LEU A 187 -15.25 -3.46 -8.09
CA LEU A 187 -14.18 -2.97 -8.96
C LEU A 187 -14.07 -3.83 -10.22
N ASN A 188 -13.99 -3.19 -11.40
CA ASN A 188 -13.61 -3.86 -12.64
C ASN A 188 -12.22 -4.51 -12.50
N ASP A 189 -11.95 -5.59 -13.22
CA ASP A 189 -10.68 -6.36 -13.08
C ASP A 189 -9.41 -5.52 -13.29
N ARG A 190 -9.47 -4.44 -14.10
CA ARG A 190 -8.35 -3.49 -14.28
C ARG A 190 -8.09 -2.60 -13.06
N ASN A 191 -9.09 -2.42 -12.20
CA ASN A 191 -9.05 -1.53 -11.03
C ASN A 191 -8.80 -2.30 -9.72
N ARG A 192 -8.82 -3.65 -9.75
CA ARG A 192 -8.46 -4.48 -8.60
C ARG A 192 -6.93 -4.52 -8.48
N SER A 193 -6.38 -3.57 -7.73
CA SER A 193 -4.93 -3.42 -7.57
C SER A 193 -4.31 -4.59 -6.80
N ASP A 194 -3.05 -4.90 -7.11
CA ASP A 194 -2.23 -5.85 -6.35
C ASP A 194 -2.15 -5.48 -4.85
N ASN A 195 -2.23 -4.19 -4.53
CA ASN A 195 -2.25 -3.69 -3.16
C ASN A 195 -3.45 -4.21 -2.37
N PHE A 196 -4.60 -4.28 -3.02
CA PHE A 196 -5.83 -4.75 -2.42
C PHE A 196 -5.74 -6.26 -2.09
N LEU A 197 -5.30 -7.07 -3.05
CA LEU A 197 -5.10 -8.52 -2.86
C LEU A 197 -3.97 -8.81 -1.87
N SER A 198 -2.92 -7.98 -1.89
CA SER A 198 -1.84 -8.03 -0.90
C SER A 198 -2.34 -7.74 0.51
N ALA A 199 -3.32 -6.86 0.69
CA ALA A 199 -3.88 -6.56 2.01
C ALA A 199 -4.65 -7.78 2.55
N ILE A 200 -5.53 -8.38 1.73
CA ILE A 200 -6.29 -9.57 2.12
C ILE A 200 -5.36 -10.75 2.42
N THR A 201 -4.35 -11.02 1.58
CA THR A 201 -3.39 -12.10 1.85
C THR A 201 -2.64 -11.90 3.17
N ASN A 202 -2.27 -10.66 3.51
CA ASN A 202 -1.65 -10.34 4.80
C ASN A 202 -2.64 -10.55 5.98
N MET A 203 -3.94 -10.32 5.78
CA MET A 203 -4.95 -10.63 6.81
C MET A 203 -5.06 -12.14 7.06
N VAL A 204 -5.05 -12.95 6.00
CA VAL A 204 -5.02 -14.42 6.11
C VAL A 204 -3.79 -14.87 6.90
N ASP A 205 -2.61 -14.32 6.59
CA ASP A 205 -1.36 -14.56 7.33
C ASP A 205 -1.51 -14.24 8.82
N ILE A 206 -1.95 -13.02 9.17
CA ILE A 206 -2.08 -12.61 10.57
C ILE A 206 -3.11 -13.45 11.33
N LEU A 207 -4.23 -13.82 10.71
CA LEU A 207 -5.22 -14.72 11.33
C LEU A 207 -4.63 -16.12 11.57
N TYR A 208 -3.90 -16.68 10.60
CA TYR A 208 -3.21 -17.96 10.74
C TYR A 208 -2.20 -17.94 11.89
N ARG A 209 -1.35 -16.91 11.94
CA ARG A 209 -0.33 -16.74 13.00
C ARG A 209 -0.91 -16.57 14.40
N ARG A 210 -2.18 -16.16 14.49
CA ARG A 210 -2.93 -16.02 15.75
C ARG A 210 -3.83 -17.22 16.02
N GLU A 211 -3.62 -18.32 15.27
CA GLU A 211 -4.35 -19.58 15.41
C GLU A 211 -5.86 -19.47 15.15
N ASP A 212 -6.34 -18.36 14.58
CA ASP A 212 -7.73 -18.21 14.09
C ASP A 212 -7.85 -18.86 12.70
N TYR A 213 -7.54 -20.15 12.64
CA TYR A 213 -7.46 -20.94 11.41
C TYR A 213 -8.79 -20.98 10.66
N GLN A 214 -9.91 -20.98 11.39
CA GLN A 214 -11.25 -20.98 10.80
C GLN A 214 -11.47 -19.69 10.01
N SER A 215 -11.22 -18.52 10.62
CA SER A 215 -11.40 -17.24 9.93
C SER A 215 -10.39 -17.05 8.81
N ALA A 216 -9.14 -17.53 8.98
CA ALA A 216 -8.13 -17.51 7.93
C ALA A 216 -8.58 -18.34 6.71
N LYS A 217 -9.16 -19.53 6.93
CA LYS A 217 -9.67 -20.40 5.88
C LYS A 217 -10.87 -19.81 5.16
N GLU A 218 -11.82 -19.22 5.88
CA GLU A 218 -12.97 -18.52 5.29
C GLU A 218 -12.52 -17.35 4.40
N LEU A 219 -11.58 -16.54 4.89
CA LEU A 219 -11.05 -15.42 4.14
C LEU A 219 -10.27 -15.87 2.88
N LEU A 220 -9.45 -16.91 3.02
CA LEU A 220 -8.73 -17.50 1.89
C LEU A 220 -9.70 -18.03 0.82
N PHE A 221 -10.77 -18.69 1.22
CA PHE A 221 -11.79 -19.19 0.29
C PHE A 221 -12.45 -18.06 -0.52
N CYS A 222 -12.73 -16.92 0.11
CA CYS A 222 -13.23 -15.74 -0.59
C CYS A 222 -12.19 -15.19 -1.59
N LEU A 223 -10.92 -15.16 -1.20
CA LEU A 223 -9.82 -14.69 -2.04
C LEU A 223 -9.60 -15.59 -3.27
N GLU A 224 -9.76 -16.90 -3.14
CA GLU A 224 -9.61 -17.86 -4.25
C GLU A 224 -10.70 -17.75 -5.32
N LYS A 225 -11.85 -17.12 -5.01
CA LYS A 225 -12.90 -16.81 -6.00
C LYS A 225 -12.56 -15.63 -6.90
N ILE A 226 -11.56 -14.85 -6.53
CA ILE A 226 -11.11 -13.70 -7.30
C ILE A 226 -10.20 -14.19 -8.42
N SER A 227 -10.54 -13.84 -9.67
CA SER A 227 -9.68 -14.12 -10.81
C SER A 227 -8.36 -13.33 -10.71
N LEU A 228 -7.24 -14.03 -10.89
CA LEU A 228 -5.89 -13.46 -10.81
C LEU A 228 -5.17 -13.54 -12.15
N ASN A 229 -4.63 -12.40 -12.60
CA ASN A 229 -3.86 -12.26 -13.83
C ASN A 229 -2.55 -13.05 -13.79
N GLN A 230 -1.99 -13.39 -14.95
CA GLN A 230 -0.80 -14.25 -15.05
C GLN A 230 0.44 -13.63 -14.37
N ASP A 231 0.57 -12.32 -14.42
CA ASP A 231 1.65 -11.51 -13.85
C ASP A 231 1.60 -11.40 -12.31
N GLN A 232 0.46 -11.73 -11.67
CA GLN A 232 0.28 -11.69 -10.21
C GLN A 232 0.91 -12.90 -9.48
N LEU A 233 2.15 -13.24 -9.82
CA LEU A 233 2.83 -14.45 -9.37
C LEU A 233 3.05 -14.49 -7.84
N VAL A 234 3.42 -13.35 -7.23
CA VAL A 234 3.67 -13.28 -5.78
C VAL A 234 2.38 -13.52 -4.97
N ILE A 235 1.25 -13.00 -5.43
CA ILE A 235 -0.06 -13.20 -4.79
C ILE A 235 -0.48 -14.67 -4.94
N LYS A 236 -0.33 -15.25 -6.13
CA LYS A 236 -0.62 -16.67 -6.39
C LYS A 236 0.24 -17.60 -5.53
N PHE A 237 1.51 -17.27 -5.38
CA PHE A 237 2.42 -17.97 -4.48
C PHE A 237 1.89 -17.93 -3.04
N LYS A 238 1.58 -16.72 -2.51
CA LYS A 238 1.07 -16.53 -1.15
C LYS A 238 -0.22 -17.32 -0.90
N ILE A 239 -1.18 -17.25 -1.80
CA ILE A 239 -2.45 -17.99 -1.71
C ILE A 239 -2.18 -19.49 -1.68
N SER A 240 -1.36 -20.00 -2.61
CA SER A 240 -1.03 -21.43 -2.66
C SER A 240 -0.33 -21.91 -1.40
N PHE A 241 0.61 -21.10 -0.90
CA PHE A 241 1.35 -21.37 0.33
C PHE A 241 0.41 -21.45 1.54
N MET A 242 -0.46 -20.44 1.72
CA MET A 242 -1.43 -20.40 2.82
C MET A 242 -2.49 -21.50 2.70
N ARG A 243 -2.96 -21.81 1.48
CA ARG A 243 -3.89 -22.93 1.24
C ARG A 243 -3.29 -24.24 1.73
N ASN A 244 -2.05 -24.52 1.39
CA ASN A 244 -1.39 -25.75 1.80
C ASN A 244 -1.33 -25.84 3.35
N LEU A 245 -1.02 -24.72 4.03
CA LEU A 245 -1.00 -24.68 5.50
C LEU A 245 -2.38 -24.85 6.14
N LEU A 246 -3.45 -24.35 5.50
CA LEU A 246 -4.81 -24.34 6.08
C LEU A 246 -5.65 -25.57 5.72
N THR A 247 -5.26 -26.35 4.71
CA THR A 247 -6.09 -27.43 4.16
C THR A 247 -5.45 -28.81 4.15
N LEU A 248 -4.11 -28.89 4.21
CA LEU A 248 -3.39 -30.16 4.19
C LEU A 248 -2.91 -30.54 5.59
N THR A 249 -2.70 -31.84 5.82
CA THR A 249 -1.95 -32.35 6.98
C THR A 249 -0.54 -31.75 6.99
N ASN A 250 0.07 -31.55 8.17
CA ASN A 250 1.38 -30.90 8.28
C ASN A 250 2.46 -31.53 7.39
N GLN A 251 2.57 -32.86 7.34
CA GLN A 251 3.56 -33.51 6.46
C GLN A 251 3.37 -33.16 4.97
N LYS A 252 2.12 -33.19 4.48
CA LYS A 252 1.77 -32.83 3.10
C LYS A 252 1.98 -31.34 2.83
N ALA A 253 1.54 -30.48 3.73
CA ALA A 253 1.73 -29.03 3.65
C ALA A 253 3.23 -28.69 3.55
N LYS A 254 4.06 -29.32 4.41
CA LYS A 254 5.51 -29.10 4.44
C LYS A 254 6.17 -29.50 3.12
N ARG A 255 5.79 -30.65 2.58
CA ARG A 255 6.30 -31.12 1.27
C ARG A 255 5.88 -30.19 0.13
N ALA A 256 4.60 -29.83 0.06
CA ALA A 256 4.07 -28.96 -0.99
C ALA A 256 4.69 -27.55 -0.94
N ASN A 257 4.79 -26.95 0.25
CA ASN A 257 5.36 -25.62 0.40
C ASN A 257 6.88 -25.59 0.15
N ARG A 258 7.62 -26.65 0.50
CA ARG A 258 9.03 -26.77 0.10
C ARG A 258 9.23 -26.76 -1.41
N GLN A 259 8.31 -27.39 -2.15
CA GLN A 259 8.35 -27.34 -3.62
C GLN A 259 8.08 -25.92 -4.14
N LEU A 260 7.07 -25.24 -3.61
CA LEU A 260 6.80 -23.84 -3.95
C LEU A 260 8.02 -22.94 -3.67
N ILE A 261 8.61 -23.05 -2.48
CA ILE A 261 9.81 -22.29 -2.08
C ILE A 261 10.99 -22.59 -3.01
N LYS A 262 11.18 -23.85 -3.42
CA LYS A 262 12.23 -24.20 -4.39
C LYS A 262 12.03 -23.48 -5.73
N SER A 263 10.80 -23.28 -6.18
CA SER A 263 10.51 -22.49 -7.38
C SER A 263 10.97 -21.03 -7.22
N LEU A 264 10.81 -20.43 -6.04
CA LEU A 264 11.33 -19.08 -5.78
C LEU A 264 12.87 -19.02 -5.91
N ARG A 265 13.57 -20.03 -5.38
CA ARG A 265 15.03 -20.14 -5.51
C ARG A 265 15.46 -20.30 -6.96
N SER A 266 14.69 -21.04 -7.78
CA SER A 266 15.02 -21.24 -9.21
C SER A 266 14.90 -19.99 -10.09
N ILE A 267 14.25 -18.94 -9.58
CA ILE A 267 14.10 -17.64 -10.26
C ILE A 267 14.86 -16.52 -9.51
N ASP A 268 15.89 -16.90 -8.75
CA ASP A 268 16.76 -16.00 -7.97
C ASP A 268 16.06 -15.18 -6.87
N SER A 269 14.85 -15.55 -6.47
CA SER A 269 14.10 -14.91 -5.38
C SER A 269 14.53 -15.46 -4.00
N ASN A 270 15.83 -15.47 -3.74
CA ASN A 270 16.47 -16.16 -2.61
C ASN A 270 16.09 -15.59 -1.24
N TYR A 271 15.97 -14.26 -1.13
CA TYR A 271 15.54 -13.61 0.11
C TYR A 271 14.11 -14.00 0.48
N LEU A 272 13.20 -13.96 -0.51
CA LEU A 272 11.80 -14.33 -0.32
C LEU A 272 11.67 -15.82 0.06
N ALA A 273 12.42 -16.70 -0.61
CA ALA A 273 12.46 -18.11 -0.27
C ALA A 273 12.87 -18.35 1.18
N SER A 274 13.97 -17.71 1.62
CA SER A 274 14.49 -17.85 2.99
C SER A 274 13.52 -17.31 4.05
N SER A 275 12.77 -16.24 3.72
CA SER A 275 11.70 -15.71 4.57
C SER A 275 10.56 -16.71 4.77
N TYR A 276 10.11 -17.40 3.71
CA TYR A 276 9.07 -18.44 3.80
C TYR A 276 9.54 -19.73 4.49
N GLU A 277 10.81 -20.10 4.35
CA GLU A 277 11.41 -21.20 5.12
C GLU A 277 11.37 -20.89 6.62
N SER A 278 11.87 -19.70 6.99
CA SER A 278 11.85 -19.21 8.37
C SER A 278 10.41 -19.10 8.93
N TYR A 279 9.47 -18.69 8.08
CA TYR A 279 8.05 -18.65 8.44
C TYR A 279 7.51 -20.04 8.79
N MET A 280 7.78 -21.05 7.95
CA MET A 280 7.33 -22.42 8.22
C MET A 280 7.94 -22.96 9.51
N ASP A 281 9.23 -22.73 9.74
CA ASP A 281 9.90 -23.22 10.95
C ASP A 281 9.34 -22.57 12.23
N LYS A 282 8.86 -21.33 12.14
CA LYS A 282 8.31 -20.58 13.27
C LYS A 282 6.84 -20.88 13.58
N TYR A 283 6.00 -21.01 12.56
CA TYR A 283 4.52 -21.02 12.73
C TYR A 283 3.87 -22.38 12.45
N MET A 284 4.59 -23.33 11.86
CA MET A 284 4.03 -24.65 11.61
C MET A 284 4.13 -25.51 12.86
N VAL A 285 3.00 -25.73 13.53
CA VAL A 285 2.94 -26.57 14.73
C VAL A 285 3.28 -28.02 14.35
N PRO A 286 4.14 -28.74 15.10
CA PRO A 286 4.35 -30.18 14.89
C PRO A 286 3.03 -30.94 14.98
N ASP A 287 2.86 -32.01 14.18
CA ASP A 287 1.75 -32.94 14.44
C ASP A 287 1.91 -33.45 15.87
N ASN A 288 0.91 -33.23 16.72
CA ASN A 288 0.84 -33.92 18.01
C ASN A 288 0.84 -35.42 17.69
N SER A 289 1.92 -36.09 18.07
CA SER A 289 2.11 -37.54 17.99
C SER A 289 1.00 -38.29 18.70
#